data_AF-A0A377W3B3-F1
#
_entry.id   AF-A0A377W3B3-F1
#
_cell.length_a   1.000
_cell.length_b   1.000
_cell.length_c   1.000
_cell.angle_alpha   90.00
_cell.angle_beta   90.00
_cell.angle_gamma   90.00
#
_symmetry.space_group_name_H-M   'P 1'
#
loop_
_entity.id
_entity.type
_entity.pdbx_description
1 polymer ?
#
loop_
_entity_poly.entity_id
_entity_poly.type
_entity_poly.pdbx_seq_one_letter_code
_entity_poly.pdbx_strand_id
1 'polypeptide(L)'
;MNTIEDNLNQRISARIRIERESRGWSLNDLAERAGASRAMIHKIERGESSPTASMLGRLSGAFGISMSTLIARAEMQEGKLLRFASQPGMARPAKPLSPPPRFAAQRFADRSGAD
;
A
#
# COMPACT_ATOMS: atom_id res chain seq x y z
N MET A 1 -24.43 -3.89 -7.61
CA MET A 1 -23.60 -2.67 -7.61
C MET A 1 -22.73 -2.74 -6.36
N ASN A 2 -21.53 -3.30 -6.47
CA ASN A 2 -20.62 -3.47 -5.33
C ASN A 2 -19.75 -2.23 -5.21
N THR A 3 -20.28 -1.20 -4.55
CA THR A 3 -19.67 0.14 -4.40
C THR A 3 -18.21 0.12 -3.93
N ILE A 4 -17.82 -0.91 -3.17
CA ILE A 4 -16.44 -1.06 -2.69
C ILE A 4 -15.49 -1.52 -3.81
N GLU A 5 -15.92 -2.45 -4.66
CA GLU A 5 -15.11 -2.92 -5.80
C GLU A 5 -14.95 -1.81 -6.84
N ASP A 6 -16.01 -1.04 -7.08
CA ASP A 6 -15.97 0.12 -7.97
C ASP A 6 -15.01 1.20 -7.45
N ASN A 7 -15.00 1.45 -6.14
CA ASN A 7 -14.07 2.41 -5.53
C ASN A 7 -12.60 1.97 -5.67
N LEU A 8 -12.30 0.69 -5.42
CA LEU A 8 -10.95 0.16 -5.57
C LEU A 8 -10.48 0.21 -7.03
N ASN A 9 -11.35 -0.14 -7.98
CA ASN A 9 -11.04 -0.06 -9.41
C ASN A 9 -10.67 1.37 -9.83
N GLN A 10 -11.45 2.36 -9.40
CA GLN A 10 -11.15 3.78 -9.67
C GLN A 10 -9.79 4.22 -9.09
N ARG A 11 -9.45 3.75 -7.89
CA ARG A 11 -8.15 4.05 -7.27
C ARG A 11 -6.98 3.42 -7.99
N ILE A 12 -7.15 2.18 -8.44
CA ILE A 12 -6.16 1.48 -9.27
C ILE A 12 -5.96 2.25 -10.58
N SER A 13 -7.04 2.64 -11.25
CA SER A 13 -7.02 3.47 -12.46
C SER A 13 -6.26 4.78 -12.26
N ALA A 14 -6.57 5.51 -11.19
CA ALA A 14 -5.86 6.75 -10.84
C ALA A 14 -4.38 6.51 -10.54
N ARG A 15 -4.06 5.41 -9.84
CA ARG A 15 -2.68 5.05 -9.53
C ARG A 15 -1.87 4.75 -10.78
N ILE A 16 -2.44 4.01 -11.74
CA ILE A 16 -1.79 3.71 -13.03
C ILE A 16 -1.42 5.01 -13.76
N ARG A 17 -2.36 5.98 -13.81
CA ARG A 17 -2.11 7.29 -14.40
C ARG A 17 -0.97 8.04 -13.70
N ILE A 18 -0.95 8.03 -12.38
CA ILE A 18 0.11 8.69 -11.59
C ILE A 18 1.47 8.05 -11.86
N GLU A 19 1.57 6.72 -11.87
CA GLU A 19 2.83 6.03 -12.17
C GLU A 19 3.31 6.36 -13.59
N ARG A 20 2.40 6.43 -14.57
CA ARG A 20 2.70 6.83 -15.95
C ARG A 20 3.22 8.28 -16.02
N GLU A 21 2.48 9.23 -15.46
CA GLU A 21 2.82 10.66 -15.51
C GLU A 21 4.10 10.97 -14.74
N SER A 22 4.33 10.32 -13.59
CA SER A 22 5.55 10.50 -12.79
C SER A 22 6.83 10.12 -13.54
N ARG A 23 6.71 9.29 -14.58
CA ARG A 23 7.82 8.85 -15.44
C ARG A 23 7.90 9.62 -16.76
N GLY A 24 7.00 10.59 -16.98
CA GLY A 24 6.89 11.33 -18.22
C GLY A 24 6.44 10.47 -19.42
N TRP A 25 5.77 9.35 -19.17
CA TRP A 25 5.33 8.45 -20.24
C TRP A 25 4.02 8.94 -20.87
N SER A 26 3.95 8.88 -22.19
CA SER A 26 2.69 9.00 -22.93
C SER A 26 1.84 7.73 -22.77
N LEU A 27 0.57 7.82 -23.18
CA LEU A 27 -0.31 6.64 -23.24
C LEU A 27 0.27 5.54 -24.16
N ASN A 28 0.98 5.94 -25.23
CA ASN A 28 1.62 5.00 -26.14
C ASN A 28 2.79 4.29 -25.46
N ASP A 29 3.63 5.02 -24.73
CA ASP A 29 4.79 4.44 -24.03
C ASP A 29 4.36 3.37 -23.03
N LEU A 30 3.30 3.63 -22.25
CA LEU A 30 2.77 2.63 -21.33
C LEU A 30 2.13 1.46 -22.08
N ALA A 31 1.39 1.74 -23.16
CA ALA A 31 0.76 0.72 -23.98
C ALA A 31 1.79 -0.26 -24.55
N GLU A 32 2.89 0.23 -25.10
CA GLU A 32 3.99 -0.59 -25.63
C GLU A 32 4.64 -1.44 -24.53
N ARG A 33 5.01 -0.82 -23.40
CA ARG A 33 5.68 -1.51 -22.28
C ARG A 33 4.79 -2.56 -21.63
N ALA A 34 3.49 -2.28 -21.51
CA ALA A 34 2.52 -3.22 -20.96
C ALA A 34 1.96 -4.17 -22.03
N GLY A 35 2.33 -4.03 -23.31
CA GLY A 35 1.79 -4.74 -24.46
C GLY A 35 0.27 -4.62 -24.63
N ALA A 36 -0.32 -3.51 -24.21
CA ALA A 36 -1.75 -3.23 -24.37
C ALA A 36 -1.98 -2.27 -25.54
N SER A 37 -3.23 -2.06 -25.94
CA SER A 37 -3.54 -0.98 -26.88
C SER A 37 -3.60 0.36 -26.14
N ARG A 38 -3.22 1.45 -26.82
CA ARG A 38 -3.39 2.83 -26.32
C ARG A 38 -4.82 3.10 -25.84
N ALA A 39 -5.81 2.62 -26.59
CA ALA A 39 -7.22 2.77 -26.25
C ALA A 39 -7.59 2.05 -24.94
N MET A 40 -7.00 0.87 -24.69
CA MET A 40 -7.20 0.15 -23.44
C MET A 40 -6.58 0.90 -22.25
N ILE A 41 -5.34 1.40 -22.38
CA ILE A 41 -4.73 2.25 -21.34
C ILE A 41 -5.59 3.48 -21.06
N HIS A 42 -6.08 4.15 -22.10
CA HIS A 42 -6.95 5.32 -21.96
C HIS A 42 -8.29 5.02 -21.26
N LYS A 43 -8.89 3.85 -21.51
CA LYS A 43 -10.11 3.41 -20.80
C LYS A 43 -9.82 3.06 -19.34
N ILE A 44 -8.71 2.37 -19.08
CA ILE A 44 -8.30 2.00 -17.73
C ILE A 44 -8.04 3.26 -16.90
N GLU A 45 -7.28 4.23 -17.38
CA GLU A 45 -6.95 5.44 -16.61
C GLU A 45 -8.16 6.32 -16.26
N ARG A 46 -9.24 6.22 -17.05
CA ARG A 46 -10.52 6.90 -16.78
C ARG A 46 -11.48 6.07 -15.91
N GLY A 47 -11.08 4.86 -15.53
CA GLY A 47 -11.91 3.94 -14.75
C GLY A 47 -13.14 3.42 -15.51
N GLU A 48 -13.15 3.52 -16.84
CA GLU A 48 -14.22 2.97 -17.69
C GLU A 48 -14.08 1.46 -17.93
N SER A 49 -12.92 0.91 -17.58
CA SER A 49 -12.65 -0.52 -17.68
C SER A 49 -11.79 -0.96 -16.50
N SER A 50 -12.30 -1.91 -15.73
CA SER A 50 -11.54 -2.57 -14.66
C SER A 50 -10.46 -3.45 -15.29
N PRO A 51 -9.17 -3.22 -14.99
CA PRO A 51 -8.10 -4.06 -15.50
C PRO A 51 -8.22 -5.47 -14.93
N THR A 52 -8.08 -6.49 -15.78
CA THR A 52 -8.00 -7.88 -15.34
C THR A 52 -6.73 -8.13 -14.51
N ALA A 53 -6.69 -9.22 -13.74
CA ALA A 53 -5.49 -9.62 -13.01
C ALA A 53 -4.26 -9.74 -13.93
N SER A 54 -4.44 -10.31 -15.12
CA SER A 54 -3.38 -10.39 -16.14
C SER A 54 -2.92 -9.00 -16.58
N MET A 55 -3.84 -8.06 -16.80
CA MET A 55 -3.50 -6.68 -17.17
C MET A 55 -2.76 -5.95 -16.05
N LEU A 56 -3.16 -6.17 -14.80
CA LEU A 56 -2.47 -5.62 -13.63
C LEU A 56 -1.04 -6.14 -13.51
N GLY A 57 -0.82 -7.44 -13.75
CA GLY A 57 0.53 -8.01 -13.78
C GLY A 57 1.42 -7.38 -14.86
N ARG A 58 0.87 -7.13 -16.05
CA ARG A 58 1.59 -6.47 -17.16
C ARG A 58 1.92 -5.02 -16.84
N LEU A 59 0.96 -4.28 -16.29
CA LEU A 59 1.16 -2.89 -15.88
C LEU A 59 2.18 -2.78 -14.75
N SER A 60 2.10 -3.63 -13.73
CA SER A 60 3.09 -3.65 -12.65
C SER A 60 4.49 -4.00 -13.17
N GLY A 61 4.57 -4.96 -14.10
CA GLY A 61 5.81 -5.29 -14.79
C GLY A 61 6.38 -4.13 -15.60
N ALA A 62 5.53 -3.42 -16.36
CA ALA A 62 5.92 -2.23 -17.12
C ALA A 62 6.47 -1.12 -16.21
N PHE A 63 5.91 -0.97 -15.01
CA PHE A 63 6.41 -0.04 -14.00
C PHE A 63 7.63 -0.57 -13.23
N GLY A 64 7.99 -1.85 -13.34
CA GLY A 64 9.07 -2.45 -12.55
C GLY A 64 8.75 -2.53 -11.06
N ILE A 65 7.47 -2.65 -10.69
CA ILE A 65 7.01 -2.86 -9.32
C ILE A 65 6.18 -4.14 -9.23
N SER A 66 6.01 -4.70 -8.03
CA SER A 66 5.10 -5.83 -7.86
C SER A 66 3.64 -5.41 -7.99
N MET A 67 2.77 -6.34 -8.38
CA MET A 67 1.31 -6.12 -8.37
C MET A 67 0.80 -5.74 -6.97
N SER A 68 1.33 -6.35 -5.92
CA SER A 68 1.02 -5.99 -4.53
C SER A 68 1.40 -4.54 -4.19
N THR A 69 2.53 -4.05 -4.71
CA THR A 69 2.95 -2.65 -4.52
C THR A 69 2.01 -1.69 -5.24
N LEU A 70 1.60 -2.03 -6.47
CA LEU A 70 0.65 -1.22 -7.24
C LEU A 70 -0.68 -1.08 -6.49
N ILE A 71 -1.21 -2.20 -5.99
CA ILE A 71 -2.46 -2.24 -5.22
C ILE A 71 -2.31 -1.47 -3.91
N ALA A 72 -1.26 -1.72 -3.11
CA ALA A 72 -1.02 -1.01 -1.86
C ALA A 72 -0.90 0.51 -2.07
N ARG A 73 -0.30 0.95 -3.17
CA ARG A 73 -0.22 2.38 -3.53
C ARG A 73 -1.59 2.95 -3.92
N ALA A 74 -2.40 2.21 -4.68
CA ALA A 74 -3.79 2.58 -4.93
C ALA A 74 -4.60 2.64 -3.63
N GLU A 75 -4.26 1.77 -2.68
CA GLU A 75 -4.94 1.73 -1.39
C GLU A 75 -4.61 2.95 -0.53
N MET A 76 -3.32 3.29 -0.39
CA MET A 76 -2.85 4.47 0.36
C MET A 76 -3.45 5.79 -0.14
N GLN A 77 -3.91 5.85 -1.39
CA GLN A 77 -4.57 7.03 -1.93
C GLN A 77 -5.90 7.33 -1.24
N GLU A 78 -6.59 6.31 -0.73
CA GLU A 78 -7.75 6.48 0.15
C GLU A 78 -7.38 7.09 1.48
N GLY A 79 -6.23 6.76 2.08
CA GLY A 79 -5.79 7.41 3.32
C GLY A 79 -5.56 8.92 3.15
N LYS A 80 -5.12 9.36 1.96
CA LYS A 80 -4.99 10.79 1.63
C LYS A 80 -6.35 11.45 1.40
N LEU A 81 -7.32 10.74 0.80
CA LEU A 81 -8.67 11.24 0.56
C LEU A 81 -9.56 11.22 1.82
N LEU A 82 -9.48 10.17 2.65
CA LEU A 82 -10.12 10.07 3.97
C LEU A 82 -9.57 11.13 4.95
N ARG A 83 -8.30 11.54 4.82
CA ARG A 83 -7.80 12.67 5.62
C ARG A 83 -8.42 14.01 5.21
N PHE A 84 -8.85 14.15 3.95
CA PHE A 84 -9.60 15.32 3.49
C PHE A 84 -11.10 15.20 3.74
N ALA A 85 -11.65 13.99 3.71
CA ALA A 85 -13.04 13.67 4.01
C ALA A 85 -13.12 12.85 5.31
N SER A 86 -13.12 13.56 6.44
CA SER A 86 -13.38 13.05 7.81
C SER A 86 -12.18 12.51 8.60
N GLN A 87 -11.57 13.38 9.41
CA GLN A 87 -11.17 13.01 10.77
C GLN A 87 -11.49 14.14 11.77
N PRO A 88 -12.68 14.17 12.39
CA PRO A 88 -12.80 14.68 13.75
C PRO A 88 -12.41 13.54 14.71
N GLY A 89 -11.25 13.66 15.35
CA GLY A 89 -10.90 12.82 16.51
C GLY A 89 -9.75 11.84 16.30
N MET A 90 -8.54 12.35 16.03
CA MET A 90 -7.31 11.61 16.33
C MET A 90 -7.06 11.64 17.85
N ALA A 91 -7.77 10.80 18.62
CA ALA A 91 -7.39 10.49 19.99
C ALA A 91 -6.64 9.15 19.99
N ARG A 92 -5.30 9.18 19.97
CA ARG A 92 -4.50 8.03 20.37
C ARG A 92 -4.60 7.91 21.90
N PRO A 93 -5.10 6.83 22.50
CA PRO A 93 -4.77 6.56 23.88
C PRO A 93 -3.28 6.22 23.92
N ALA A 94 -2.49 7.09 24.57
CA ALA A 94 -1.13 6.76 24.95
C ALA A 94 -1.21 5.54 25.89
N LYS A 95 -0.73 4.37 25.45
CA LYS A 95 -0.41 3.28 26.38
C LYS A 95 0.73 3.79 27.27
N PRO A 96 0.60 3.76 28.61
CA PRO A 96 1.72 4.04 29.47
C PRO A 96 2.77 2.94 29.29
N LEU A 97 4.02 3.36 29.12
CA LEU A 97 5.20 2.49 29.08
C LEU A 97 5.29 1.76 30.43
N SER A 98 5.06 0.44 30.42
CA SER A 98 5.37 -0.40 31.58
C SER A 98 6.89 -0.32 31.85
N PRO A 99 7.34 -0.09 33.10
CA PRO A 99 8.76 -0.12 33.41
C PRO A 99 9.30 -1.56 33.37
N PRO A 100 10.59 -1.78 33.04
CA PRO A 100 11.19 -3.10 33.04
C PRO A 100 11.32 -3.67 34.46
N PRO A 101 11.31 -5.02 34.64
CA PRO A 101 11.45 -5.63 35.95
C PRO A 101 12.86 -5.38 36.53
N ARG A 102 12.90 -4.91 37.79
CA ARG A 102 14.14 -4.82 38.58
C ARG A 102 14.56 -6.24 38.95
N PHE A 103 15.68 -6.72 38.40
CA PHE A 103 16.36 -7.89 38.95
C PHE A 103 16.85 -7.56 40.37
N ALA A 104 16.16 -8.11 41.38
CA ALA A 104 16.68 -8.16 42.73
C ALA A 104 17.63 -9.35 42.84
N ALA A 105 18.92 -9.05 43.01
CA ALA A 105 19.94 -10.00 43.38
C ALA A 105 19.59 -10.66 44.72
N GLN A 106 19.22 -11.94 44.70
CA GLN A 106 19.16 -12.76 45.91
C GLN A 106 20.55 -13.34 46.17
N ARG A 107 21.24 -12.69 47.11
CA ARG A 107 22.14 -13.22 48.14
C ARG A 107 22.89 -14.53 47.84
N PHE A 108 24.21 -14.37 47.73
CA PHE A 108 25.19 -15.30 48.30
C PHE A 108 24.77 -15.74 49.71
N ALA A 109 24.69 -17.05 49.92
CA ALA A 109 24.78 -17.65 51.23
C ALA A 109 25.67 -18.90 51.13
N ASP A 110 26.73 -18.86 51.93
CA ASP A 110 27.60 -19.92 52.40
C ASP A 110 27.22 -21.37 52.10
N ARG A 111 28.19 -22.14 51.60
CA ARG A 111 28.68 -23.27 52.40
C ARG A 111 30.14 -23.62 52.06
N SER A 112 30.99 -23.28 53.02
CA SER A 112 32.32 -23.83 53.23
C SER A 112 32.22 -25.24 53.85
N GLY A 113 33.09 -26.17 53.41
CA GLY A 113 33.71 -27.18 54.28
C GLY A 113 33.15 -28.61 54.40
N ALA A 114 34.10 -29.56 54.38
CA ALA A 114 34.08 -30.99 54.76
C ALA A 114 33.42 -31.97 53.75
N ASP A 115 34.05 -33.05 53.29
CA ASP A 115 35.25 -33.82 53.66
C ASP A 115 35.79 -34.50 52.38
#